data_AF-A0A1C6B6N4-F1
#
_entry.id   AF-A0A1C6B6N4-F1
#
_cell.length_a   1.000
_cell.length_b   1.000
_cell.length_c   1.000
_cell.angle_alpha   90.00
_cell.angle_beta   90.00
_cell.angle_gamma   90.00
#
_symmetry.space_group_name_H-M   'P 1'
#
loop_
_entity.id
_entity.type
_entity.pdbx_description
1 polymer ?
#
loop_
_entity_poly.entity_id
_entity_poly.type
_entity_poly.pdbx_seq_one_letter_code
_entity_poly.pdbx_strand_id
1 'polypeptide(L)'
;MNKPYIICHMMTSVDSRIDCAMTSQLKGVEDYYTTLDELNIPTTVSGRVTAELEMAEPGVFESKDTTPYSQEGFSKKTEAKGYEVIVDTKGKLLWPDAKDMEKPYLIITSEQVTKEYLQYLDRQNISWIACGKEKIDLVRVAEILKVEKKCHRYSMEDQ
;
A
#
# COMPACT_ATOMS: atom_id res chain seq x y z
N MET A 1 20.18 -11.69 8.70
CA MET A 1 19.06 -11.59 7.74
C MET A 1 17.82 -11.13 8.49
N ASN A 2 17.26 -9.95 8.19
CA ASN A 2 16.17 -9.36 8.99
C ASN A 2 15.09 -8.67 8.13
N LYS A 3 14.52 -9.37 7.14
CA LYS A 3 13.43 -8.87 6.27
C LYS A 3 12.06 -9.45 6.70
N PRO A 4 10.93 -8.78 6.44
CA PRO A 4 9.59 -9.34 6.65
C PRO A 4 9.33 -10.52 5.70
N TYR A 5 8.38 -11.39 6.05
CA TYR A 5 7.95 -12.46 5.15
C TYR A 5 6.89 -11.88 4.20
N ILE A 6 7.20 -11.89 2.90
CA ILE A 6 6.31 -11.35 1.87
C ILE A 6 5.79 -12.54 1.06
N ILE A 7 4.46 -12.60 0.93
CA ILE A 7 3.76 -13.57 0.10
C ILE A 7 3.23 -12.81 -1.10
N CYS A 8 3.58 -13.27 -2.29
CA CYS A 8 2.95 -12.82 -3.51
C CYS A 8 1.94 -13.90 -3.88
N HIS A 9 0.66 -13.59 -3.71
CA HIS A 9 -0.43 -14.49 -4.07
C HIS A 9 -1.06 -13.97 -5.35
N MET A 10 -0.93 -14.73 -6.43
CA MET A 10 -1.38 -14.31 -7.77
C MET A 10 -2.24 -15.39 -8.39
N MET A 11 -3.26 -14.96 -9.12
CA MET A 11 -4.02 -15.79 -10.04
C MET A 11 -3.60 -15.46 -11.47
N THR A 12 -3.35 -16.48 -12.29
CA THR A 12 -3.05 -16.30 -13.70
C THR A 12 -3.70 -17.40 -14.53
N SER A 13 -4.06 -17.07 -15.76
CA SER A 13 -4.47 -18.05 -16.77
C SER A 13 -3.28 -18.88 -17.26
N VAL A 14 -3.55 -19.99 -17.94
CA VAL A 14 -2.51 -20.88 -18.49
C VAL A 14 -1.60 -20.16 -19.50
N ASP A 15 -2.13 -19.18 -20.23
CA ASP A 15 -1.37 -18.31 -21.15
C ASP A 15 -0.80 -17.06 -20.47
N SER A 16 -0.72 -17.04 -19.13
CA SER A 16 -0.08 -16.01 -18.30
C SER A 16 -0.77 -14.65 -18.25
N ARG A 17 -2.05 -14.54 -18.63
CA ARG A 17 -2.82 -13.31 -18.46
C ARG A 17 -3.34 -13.18 -17.02
N ILE A 18 -3.28 -11.95 -16.51
CA ILE A 18 -3.67 -11.57 -15.13
C ILE A 18 -4.85 -10.61 -15.06
N ASP A 19 -5.51 -10.33 -16.20
CA ASP A 19 -6.63 -9.39 -16.31
C ASP A 19 -7.81 -9.79 -15.41
N CYS A 20 -8.20 -8.91 -14.48
CA CYS A 20 -9.25 -9.20 -13.48
C CYS A 20 -10.63 -9.50 -14.08
N ALA A 21 -11.01 -8.82 -15.17
CA ALA A 21 -12.30 -9.06 -15.81
C ALA A 21 -12.34 -10.44 -16.45
N MET A 22 -11.19 -10.95 -16.90
CA MET A 22 -11.05 -12.32 -17.38
C MET A 22 -10.91 -13.33 -16.23
N THR A 23 -10.03 -13.08 -15.26
CA THR A 23 -9.73 -14.04 -14.19
C THR A 23 -10.92 -14.26 -13.25
N SER A 24 -11.77 -13.26 -13.05
CA SER A 24 -13.03 -13.39 -12.31
C SER A 24 -14.04 -14.35 -12.96
N GLN A 25 -13.89 -14.63 -14.25
CA GLN A 25 -14.73 -15.58 -14.99
C GLN A 25 -14.17 -17.02 -14.96
N LEU A 26 -12.98 -17.22 -14.38
CA LEU A 26 -12.37 -18.55 -14.28
C LEU A 26 -13.15 -19.43 -13.30
N LYS A 27 -13.43 -20.67 -13.72
CA LYS A 27 -13.98 -21.68 -12.82
C LYS A 27 -12.99 -21.97 -11.70
N GLY A 28 -13.42 -21.88 -10.44
CA GLY A 28 -12.56 -22.06 -9.27
C GLY A 28 -12.01 -20.76 -8.67
N VAL A 29 -12.49 -19.58 -9.11
CA VAL A 29 -12.09 -18.30 -8.51
C VAL A 29 -12.44 -18.23 -7.01
N GLU A 30 -13.49 -18.91 -6.55
CA GLU A 30 -13.84 -18.99 -5.13
C GLU A 30 -12.78 -19.74 -4.31
N ASP A 31 -12.15 -20.77 -4.88
CA ASP A 31 -11.08 -21.52 -4.21
C ASP A 31 -9.83 -20.64 -4.01
N TYR A 32 -9.57 -19.70 -4.93
CA TYR A 32 -8.48 -18.73 -4.81
C TYR A 32 -8.68 -17.83 -3.59
N TYR A 33 -9.85 -17.19 -3.47
CA TYR A 33 -10.15 -16.32 -2.33
C TYR A 33 -10.23 -17.09 -1.00
N THR A 34 -10.78 -18.31 -1.02
CA THR A 34 -10.81 -19.18 0.15
C THR A 34 -9.39 -19.50 0.65
N THR A 35 -8.49 -19.85 -0.27
CA THR A 35 -7.08 -20.13 0.07
C THR A 35 -6.37 -18.87 0.58
N LEU A 36 -6.66 -17.71 0.00
CA LEU A 36 -6.10 -16.43 0.43
C LEU A 36 -6.52 -16.10 1.87
N ASP A 37 -7.80 -16.29 2.21
CA ASP A 37 -8.33 -16.06 3.55
C ASP A 37 -7.68 -16.99 4.58
N GLU A 38 -7.45 -18.26 4.23
CA GLU A 38 -6.77 -19.24 5.09
C GLU A 38 -5.32 -18.85 5.43
N LEU A 39 -4.65 -18.04 4.60
CA LEU A 39 -3.28 -17.58 4.86
C LEU A 39 -3.20 -16.59 6.04
N ASN A 40 -4.35 -16.05 6.50
CA ASN A 40 -4.49 -15.14 7.63
C ASN A 40 -3.45 -14.01 7.58
N ILE A 41 -3.47 -13.25 6.48
CA ILE A 41 -2.52 -12.18 6.20
C ILE A 41 -3.20 -10.83 6.51
N PRO A 42 -2.97 -10.24 7.70
CA PRO A 42 -3.69 -9.04 8.12
C PRO A 42 -3.23 -7.77 7.36
N THR A 43 -2.12 -7.84 6.64
CA THR A 43 -1.57 -6.72 5.86
C THR A 43 -1.46 -7.07 4.39
N THR A 44 -2.06 -6.24 3.56
CA THR A 44 -2.02 -6.33 2.10
C THR A 44 -1.27 -5.14 1.53
N VAL A 45 -0.78 -5.29 0.32
CA VAL A 45 -0.02 -4.29 -0.42
C VAL A 45 -0.65 -4.16 -1.80
N SER A 46 -1.04 -2.94 -2.16
CA SER A 46 -1.61 -2.61 -3.46
C SER A 46 -0.79 -1.53 -4.17
N GLY A 47 -0.70 -1.67 -5.49
CA GLY A 47 -0.16 -0.62 -6.35
C GLY A 47 -1.08 0.60 -6.42
N ARG A 48 -0.53 1.75 -6.81
CA ARG A 48 -1.29 3.01 -6.99
C ARG A 48 -2.54 2.85 -7.86
N VAL A 49 -2.43 2.12 -8.98
CA VAL A 49 -3.53 1.99 -9.95
C VAL A 49 -4.71 1.24 -9.36
N THR A 50 -4.45 0.10 -8.71
CA THR A 50 -5.46 -0.68 -7.99
C THR A 50 -6.10 0.14 -6.88
N ALA A 51 -5.29 0.84 -6.08
CA ALA A 51 -5.81 1.65 -4.99
C ALA A 51 -6.62 2.86 -5.49
N GLU A 52 -6.27 3.44 -6.64
CA GLU A 52 -7.05 4.50 -7.29
C GLU A 52 -8.46 4.02 -7.70
N LEU A 53 -8.57 2.77 -8.12
CA LEU A 53 -9.84 2.17 -8.56
C LEU A 53 -10.73 1.74 -7.37
N GLU A 54 -10.12 1.12 -6.36
CA GLU A 54 -10.86 0.37 -5.33
C GLU A 54 -10.93 1.08 -3.96
N MET A 55 -10.07 2.07 -3.70
CA MET A 55 -9.87 2.59 -2.33
C MET A 55 -9.84 4.12 -2.23
N ALA A 56 -9.32 4.80 -3.25
CA ALA A 56 -9.10 6.24 -3.23
C ALA A 56 -10.41 7.01 -3.45
N GLU A 57 -10.48 8.21 -2.90
CA GLU A 57 -11.52 9.17 -3.24
C GLU A 57 -11.33 9.69 -4.67
N PRO A 58 -12.40 10.06 -5.38
CA PRO A 58 -12.30 10.60 -6.73
C PRO A 58 -11.43 11.86 -6.82
N GLY A 59 -10.54 11.90 -7.80
CA GLY A 59 -9.70 13.06 -8.10
C GLY A 59 -8.22 12.82 -7.84
N VAL A 60 -7.43 13.91 -7.89
CA VAL A 60 -5.98 13.88 -7.68
C VAL A 60 -5.63 14.94 -6.66
N PHE A 61 -4.71 14.60 -5.76
CA PHE A 61 -4.14 15.58 -4.85
C PHE A 61 -3.29 16.60 -5.61
N GLU A 62 -3.70 17.86 -5.53
CA GLU A 62 -2.95 18.97 -6.10
C GLU A 62 -2.28 19.77 -4.98
N SER A 63 -0.96 19.71 -4.95
CA SER A 63 -0.16 20.48 -4.00
C SER A 63 -0.07 21.94 -4.44
N LYS A 64 -0.36 22.86 -3.52
CA LYS A 64 -0.11 24.30 -3.70
C LYS A 64 1.38 24.61 -3.55
N ASP A 65 2.03 23.93 -2.62
CA ASP A 65 3.48 23.99 -2.42
C ASP A 65 4.12 22.68 -2.90
N THR A 66 4.87 22.78 -4.00
CA THR A 66 5.55 21.64 -4.61
C THR A 66 6.90 21.32 -3.98
N THR A 67 7.25 21.94 -2.85
CA THR A 67 8.48 21.67 -2.12
C THR A 67 8.55 20.18 -1.73
N PRO A 68 9.55 19.43 -2.25
CA PRO A 68 9.69 18.01 -1.96
C PRO A 68 10.15 17.77 -0.53
N TYR A 69 9.82 16.60 0.01
CA TYR A 69 10.27 16.17 1.34
C TYR A 69 11.79 15.99 1.39
N SER A 70 12.39 15.41 0.34
CA SER A 70 13.84 15.32 0.07
C SER A 70 14.69 14.58 1.10
N GLN A 71 14.06 13.76 1.94
CA GLN A 71 14.76 12.95 2.94
C GLN A 71 13.94 11.69 3.25
N GLU A 72 14.57 10.67 3.83
CA GLU A 72 13.84 9.53 4.40
C GLU A 72 13.05 9.98 5.64
N GLY A 73 11.83 9.46 5.79
CA GLY A 73 11.02 9.69 6.99
C GLY A 73 9.79 8.80 7.03
N PHE A 74 9.17 8.73 8.20
CA PHE A 74 7.92 8.01 8.39
C PHE A 74 7.09 8.62 9.52
N SER A 75 5.79 8.35 9.49
CA SER A 75 4.81 8.76 10.51
C SER A 75 3.87 7.60 10.78
N LYS A 76 3.69 7.25 12.06
CA LYS A 76 2.76 6.22 12.51
C LYS A 76 1.58 6.89 13.23
N LYS A 77 0.37 6.65 12.74
CA LYS A 77 -0.87 7.23 13.31
C LYS A 77 -1.62 6.28 14.21
N THR A 78 -1.73 5.02 13.80
CA THR A 78 -2.52 4.01 14.51
C THR A 78 -1.74 2.70 14.60
N GLU A 79 -1.82 2.06 15.77
CA GLU A 79 -1.38 0.67 15.96
C GLU A 79 -2.52 -0.28 15.55
N ALA A 80 -2.25 -1.21 14.64
CA ALA A 80 -3.25 -2.16 14.15
C ALA A 80 -2.62 -3.54 13.92
N LYS A 81 -3.46 -4.59 13.90
CA LYS A 81 -3.01 -5.96 13.62
C LYS A 81 -2.47 -6.11 12.18
N GLY A 82 -2.97 -5.29 11.27
CA GLY A 82 -2.44 -5.15 9.92
C GLY A 82 -2.92 -3.87 9.26
N TYR A 83 -2.45 -3.65 8.03
CA TYR A 83 -2.61 -2.41 7.30
C TYR A 83 -3.01 -2.66 5.85
N GLU A 84 -3.65 -1.68 5.22
CA GLU A 84 -3.69 -1.60 3.77
C GLU A 84 -2.50 -0.76 3.33
N VAL A 85 -1.52 -1.37 2.68
CA VAL A 85 -0.28 -0.69 2.29
C VAL A 85 -0.39 -0.27 0.84
N ILE A 86 -0.28 1.02 0.55
CA ILE A 86 -0.42 1.54 -0.81
C ILE A 86 0.90 2.13 -1.28
N VAL A 87 1.34 1.70 -2.46
CA VAL A 87 2.55 2.22 -3.12
C VAL A 87 2.16 3.37 -4.04
N ASP A 88 2.18 4.61 -3.52
CA ASP A 88 1.89 5.84 -4.27
C ASP A 88 3.13 6.73 -4.37
N THR A 89 4.01 6.43 -5.32
CA THR A 89 5.35 7.02 -5.44
C THR A 89 5.41 8.55 -5.34
N LYS A 90 4.40 9.26 -5.84
CA LYS A 90 4.37 10.72 -5.91
C LYS A 90 3.31 11.37 -5.03
N GLY A 91 2.52 10.60 -4.29
CA GLY A 91 1.45 11.13 -3.45
C GLY A 91 0.37 11.85 -4.26
N LYS A 92 -0.34 11.10 -5.08
CA LYS A 92 -1.40 11.61 -5.96
C LYS A 92 -2.81 11.26 -5.49
N LEU A 93 -2.95 10.17 -4.75
CA LEU A 93 -4.27 9.66 -4.38
C LEU A 93 -4.88 10.48 -3.24
N LEU A 94 -6.18 10.69 -3.32
CA LEU A 94 -7.01 11.25 -2.27
C LEU A 94 -7.58 10.10 -1.43
N TRP A 95 -7.67 10.32 -0.13
CA TRP A 95 -8.06 9.35 0.87
C TRP A 95 -9.15 9.90 1.79
N PRO A 96 -10.07 9.04 2.24
CA PRO A 96 -10.95 9.35 3.35
C PRO A 96 -10.15 9.42 4.67
N ASP A 97 -10.81 9.90 5.73
CA ASP A 97 -10.26 9.85 7.09
C ASP A 97 -10.14 8.38 7.54
N ALA A 98 -8.92 7.98 7.93
CA ALA A 98 -8.58 6.61 8.29
C ALA A 98 -8.63 6.33 9.81
N LYS A 99 -9.10 7.29 10.63
CA LYS A 99 -9.02 7.20 12.09
C LYS A 99 -9.66 5.94 12.70
N ASP A 100 -10.83 5.56 12.21
CA ASP A 100 -11.64 4.48 12.79
C ASP A 100 -11.69 3.22 11.90
N MET A 101 -10.78 3.13 10.91
CA MET A 101 -10.68 1.96 10.05
C MET A 101 -10.13 0.75 10.81
N GLU A 102 -10.79 -0.40 10.65
CA GLU A 102 -10.31 -1.68 11.19
C GLU A 102 -8.92 -2.05 10.61
N LYS A 103 -8.72 -1.73 9.32
CA LYS A 103 -7.47 -1.94 8.60
C LYS A 103 -6.97 -0.59 8.05
N PRO A 104 -6.22 0.18 8.85
CA PRO A 104 -5.84 1.54 8.50
C PRO A 104 -4.81 1.57 7.35
N TYR A 105 -4.81 2.68 6.62
CA TYR A 105 -3.91 2.88 5.50
C TYR A 105 -2.46 3.17 5.93
N LEU A 106 -1.53 2.68 5.13
CA LEU A 106 -0.11 3.00 5.17
C LEU A 106 0.36 3.35 3.76
N ILE A 107 0.67 4.63 3.51
CA ILE A 107 1.09 5.09 2.18
C ILE A 107 2.62 5.10 2.09
N ILE A 108 3.16 4.43 1.08
CA ILE A 108 4.58 4.45 0.74
C ILE A 108 4.79 5.38 -0.44
N THR A 109 5.70 6.33 -0.29
CA THR A 109 6.05 7.35 -1.27
C THR A 109 7.56 7.41 -1.47
N SER A 110 8.01 8.04 -2.56
CA SER A 110 9.42 8.43 -2.70
C SER A 110 9.69 9.74 -1.95
N GLU A 111 10.97 10.08 -1.78
CA GLU A 111 11.39 11.35 -1.17
C GLU A 111 11.00 12.58 -2.01
N GLN A 112 10.57 12.38 -3.27
CA GLN A 112 10.04 13.46 -4.13
C GLN A 112 8.61 13.89 -3.78
N VAL A 113 7.93 13.17 -2.88
CA VAL A 113 6.59 13.57 -2.41
C VAL A 113 6.63 14.99 -1.83
N THR A 114 5.58 15.76 -2.01
CA THR A 114 5.52 17.11 -1.43
C THR A 114 5.34 17.03 0.08
N LYS A 115 5.92 17.99 0.80
CA LYS A 115 5.69 18.11 2.25
C LYS A 115 4.20 18.29 2.58
N GLU A 116 3.48 18.99 1.71
CA GLU A 116 2.05 19.23 1.86
C GLU A 116 1.24 17.93 1.74
N TYR A 117 1.61 17.00 0.87
CA TYR A 117 0.95 15.70 0.79
C TYR A 117 1.13 14.89 2.09
N LEU A 118 2.32 14.87 2.67
CA LEU A 118 2.57 14.19 3.94
C LEU A 118 1.75 14.82 5.09
N GLN A 119 1.64 16.15 5.11
CA GLN A 119 0.76 16.84 6.06
C GLN A 119 -0.72 16.52 5.82
N TYR A 120 -1.12 16.36 4.56
CA TYR A 120 -2.47 15.92 4.22
C TYR A 120 -2.75 14.51 4.76
N LEU A 121 -1.85 13.55 4.55
CA LEU A 121 -1.96 12.21 5.14
C LEU A 121 -2.02 12.27 6.67
N ASP A 122 -1.20 13.14 7.29
CA ASP A 122 -1.22 13.31 8.73
C ASP A 122 -2.59 13.80 9.25
N ARG A 123 -3.28 14.68 8.50
CA ARG A 123 -4.63 15.18 8.83
C ARG A 123 -5.70 14.10 8.67
N GLN A 124 -5.53 13.19 7.71
CA GLN A 124 -6.43 12.04 7.50
C GLN A 124 -6.17 10.89 8.46
N ASN A 125 -5.30 11.08 9.46
CA ASN A 125 -4.86 10.03 10.37
C ASN A 125 -4.26 8.80 9.65
N ILE A 126 -3.59 9.04 8.51
CA ILE A 126 -2.95 7.99 7.70
C ILE A 126 -1.47 7.90 8.03
N SER A 127 -0.99 6.68 8.24
CA SER A 127 0.45 6.43 8.42
C SER A 127 1.17 6.51 7.07
N TRP A 128 2.43 6.92 7.06
CA TRP A 128 3.20 7.00 5.81
C TRP A 128 4.69 6.71 5.98
N ILE A 129 5.32 6.30 4.88
CA ILE A 129 6.78 6.15 4.73
C ILE A 129 7.19 6.88 3.45
N ALA A 130 8.16 7.78 3.54
CA ALA A 130 8.82 8.41 2.41
C ALA A 130 10.26 7.89 2.35
N CYS A 131 10.59 7.14 1.31
CA CYS A 131 11.89 6.47 1.21
C CYS A 131 12.31 6.23 -0.25
N GLY A 132 13.53 6.63 -0.59
CA GLY A 132 14.10 6.49 -1.92
C GLY A 132 14.02 7.79 -2.71
N LYS A 133 15.18 8.27 -3.17
CA LYS A 133 15.38 9.61 -3.73
C LYS A 133 14.51 9.92 -4.96
N GLU A 134 14.42 8.99 -5.90
CA GLU A 134 13.65 9.18 -7.15
C GLU A 134 12.51 8.17 -7.31
N LYS A 135 12.72 6.98 -6.79
CA LYS A 135 11.79 5.87 -6.79
C LYS A 135 11.78 5.28 -5.39
N ILE A 136 10.69 4.63 -5.04
CA ILE A 136 10.56 3.96 -3.75
C ILE A 136 11.65 2.90 -3.62
N ASP A 137 12.39 2.93 -2.50
CA ASP A 137 13.29 1.84 -2.11
C ASP A 137 12.50 0.78 -1.31
N LEU A 138 11.98 -0.22 -2.02
CA LEU A 138 11.19 -1.29 -1.39
C LEU A 138 12.00 -2.12 -0.40
N VAL A 139 13.31 -2.25 -0.58
CA VAL A 139 14.17 -3.01 0.34
C VAL A 139 14.22 -2.27 1.67
N ARG A 140 14.44 -0.96 1.63
CA ARG A 140 14.49 -0.12 2.81
C ARG A 140 13.14 0.03 3.49
N VAL A 141 12.05 0.15 2.72
CA VAL A 141 10.68 0.16 3.26
C VAL A 141 10.38 -1.15 4.02
N ALA A 142 10.78 -2.30 3.47
CA ALA A 142 10.59 -3.58 4.14
C ALA A 142 11.33 -3.66 5.48
N GLU A 143 12.51 -3.04 5.59
CA GLU A 143 13.24 -2.94 6.86
C GLU A 143 12.50 -2.08 7.89
N ILE A 144 12.03 -0.89 7.48
CA ILE A 144 11.26 0.03 8.33
C ILE A 144 9.99 -0.66 8.86
N LEU A 145 9.25 -1.31 7.97
CA LEU A 145 8.04 -2.06 8.28
C LEU A 145 8.25 -3.13 9.35
N LYS A 146 9.37 -3.86 9.29
CA LYS A 146 9.66 -4.91 10.27
C LYS A 146 10.04 -4.35 11.64
N VAL A 147 10.76 -3.23 11.69
CA VAL A 147 11.16 -2.56 12.95
C VAL A 147 9.95 -1.94 13.65
N GLU A 148 9.10 -1.24 12.90
CA GLU A 148 8.06 -0.37 13.47
C GLU A 148 6.70 -1.06 13.70
N LYS A 149 6.40 -2.12 12.95
CA LYS A 149 5.02 -2.62 12.85
C LYS A 149 4.79 -4.06 13.31
N LYS A 150 5.83 -4.79 13.73
CA LYS A 150 5.76 -6.24 14.08
C LYS A 150 4.88 -7.03 13.09
N CYS A 151 4.84 -6.63 11.82
CA CYS A 151 3.97 -7.27 10.85
C CYS A 151 4.79 -8.29 10.08
N HIS A 152 4.34 -9.55 10.13
CA HIS A 152 5.18 -10.68 9.75
C HIS A 152 4.84 -11.18 8.35
N ARG A 153 3.66 -10.88 7.81
CA ARG A 153 3.16 -11.40 6.53
C ARG A 153 2.50 -10.28 5.73
N TYR A 154 2.86 -10.17 4.47
CA TYR A 154 2.31 -9.22 3.49
C TYR A 154 1.76 -10.01 2.30
N SER A 155 0.60 -9.64 1.76
CA SER A 155 0.10 -10.13 0.47
C SER A 155 0.21 -9.01 -0.56
N MET A 156 0.78 -9.26 -1.74
CA MET A 156 0.66 -8.33 -2.88
C MET A 156 -0.49 -8.75 -3.78
N GLU A 157 -1.44 -7.84 -3.97
CA GLU A 157 -2.51 -7.98 -4.94
C GLU A 157 -2.24 -6.97 -6.06
N ASP A 158 -1.66 -7.46 -7.16
CA ASP A 158 -1.59 -6.69 -8.40
C ASP A 158 -2.82 -7.06 -9.25
N GLN A 159 -3.66 -6.05 -9.49
CA GLN A 159 -4.75 -6.07 -10.46
C GLN A 159 -4.32 -5.35 -11.73
#